data_AF-A0A4R8VGK2-F1
#
_entry.id   AF-A0A4R8VGK2-F1
#
_cell.length_a   1.000
_cell.length_b   1.000
_cell.length_c   1.000
_cell.angle_alpha   90.00
_cell.angle_beta   90.00
_cell.angle_gamma   90.00
#
_symmetry.space_group_name_H-M   'P 1'
#
loop_
_entity.id
_entity.type
_entity.pdbx_description
1 polymer ?
#
loop_
_entity_poly.entity_id
_entity_poly.type
_entity_poly.pdbx_seq_one_letter_code
_entity_poly.pdbx_strand_id
1 'polypeptide(L)' 'MAIIRVLWDGGASLTATEHHSSNEPDLVRQISDAVAPTVGRLVFNGFSTGVRVSWAQHHDTIPRHIDGATVLPR' A
#
# COMPACT_ATOMS: atom_id res chain seq x y z
N MET A 1 18.53 12.80 8.61
CA MET A 1 17.28 12.03 8.77
C MET A 1 16.25 12.63 7.84
N ALA A 2 15.65 11.84 6.94
CA ALA A 2 14.58 12.32 6.09
C ALA A 2 13.27 12.35 6.90
N ILE A 3 12.58 13.49 6.90
CA ILE A 3 11.21 13.59 7.42
C ILE A 3 10.27 13.13 6.31
N ILE A 4 9.57 12.03 6.53
CA ILE A 4 8.45 11.62 5.68
C ILE A 4 7.21 12.32 6.21
N ARG A 5 6.68 13.30 5.47
CA ARG A 5 5.39 13.92 5.78
C ARG A 5 4.30 13.18 5.02
N VAL A 6 3.57 12.33 5.74
CA VAL A 6 2.46 11.55 5.19
C VAL A 6 1.18 12.39 5.28
N LEU A 7 0.55 12.65 4.13
CA LEU A 7 -0.79 13.27 4.04
C LEU A 7 -1.91 12.21 3.98
N TRP A 8 -1.57 10.94 4.21
CA TRP A 8 -2.49 9.82 4.27
C TRP A 8 -3.19 9.79 5.63
N ASP A 9 -4.52 9.71 5.62
CA ASP A 9 -5.33 9.58 6.84
C ASP A 9 -5.41 8.14 7.37
N GLY A 10 -4.71 7.21 6.72
CA GLY A 10 -4.79 5.79 7.05
C GLY A 10 -5.94 5.07 6.35
N GLY A 11 -6.62 5.65 5.34
CA GLY A 11 -7.67 5.10 4.48
C GLY A 11 -7.39 3.70 3.91
N ALA A 12 -8.42 2.95 3.51
CA ALA A 12 -8.22 1.64 2.89
C ALA A 12 -8.06 1.86 1.40
N SER A 13 -7.07 1.24 0.78
CA SER A 13 -6.82 1.41 -0.66
C SER A 13 -6.69 0.09 -1.37
N LEU A 14 -7.06 0.05 -2.65
CA LEU A 14 -6.76 -1.08 -3.52
C LEU A 14 -5.25 -1.18 -3.76
N THR A 15 -4.58 -0.04 -3.91
CA THR A 15 -3.17 0.01 -4.26
C THR A 15 -2.41 1.12 -3.54
N ALA A 16 -1.13 0.89 -3.27
CA ALA A 16 -0.14 1.95 -3.11
C ALA A 16 0.94 1.79 -4.18
N THR A 17 1.53 2.91 -4.60
CA THR A 17 2.66 2.94 -5.52
C THR A 17 3.81 3.69 -4.87
N GLU A 18 5.00 3.10 -4.90
CA GLU A 18 6.22 3.72 -4.43
C GLU A 18 7.16 3.97 -5.62
N HIS A 19 7.58 5.23 -5.77
CA HIS A 19 8.63 5.62 -6.71
C HIS A 19 9.86 6.02 -5.92
N HIS A 20 10.98 5.36 -6.17
CA HIS A 20 12.20 5.54 -5.40
C HIS A 20 13.43 5.27 -6.25
N SER A 21 14.57 5.80 -5.82
CA SER A 21 15.87 5.47 -6.39
C SER A 21 16.44 4.17 -5.79
N SER A 22 17.40 3.54 -6.46
CA SER A 22 18.01 2.28 -6.00
C SER A 22 18.95 2.47 -4.79
N ASN A 23 19.35 3.70 -4.49
CA ASN A 23 20.27 4.04 -3.39
C ASN A 23 19.56 4.30 -2.05
N GLU A 24 18.27 3.98 -1.92
CA GLU A 24 17.46 4.27 -0.73
C GLU A 24 16.74 3.03 -0.13
N PRO A 25 17.37 1.83 -0.06
CA PRO A 25 16.68 0.60 0.31
C PRO A 25 16.04 0.62 1.71
N ASP A 26 16.67 1.33 2.66
CA ASP A 26 16.13 1.47 4.01
C ASP A 26 14.86 2.30 4.08
N LEU A 27 14.75 3.32 3.23
CA LEU A 27 13.56 4.15 3.13
C LEU A 27 12.41 3.37 2.49
N VAL A 28 12.72 2.62 1.43
CA VAL A 28 11.76 1.75 0.73
C VAL A 28 11.16 0.72 1.68
N ARG A 29 12.02 0.07 2.47
CA ARG A 29 11.56 -0.88 3.48
C ARG A 29 10.64 -0.21 4.50
N GLN A 30 11.03 0.94 5.03
CA GLN A 30 10.21 1.67 6.02
C GLN A 30 8.83 2.08 5.48
N ILE A 31 8.78 2.57 4.24
CA ILE A 31 7.51 2.96 3.60
C ILE A 31 6.65 1.72 3.32
N SER A 32 7.25 0.66 2.77
CA SER A 32 6.59 -0.62 2.49
C SER A 32 5.97 -1.22 3.76
N ASP A 33 6.72 -1.26 4.85
CA ASP A 33 6.26 -1.78 6.15
C ASP A 33 5.06 -0.97 6.68
N ALA A 34 5.03 0.34 6.44
CA ALA A 34 3.95 1.22 6.90
C ALA A 34 2.67 1.08 6.05
N VAL A 35 2.78 0.91 4.74
CA VAL A 35 1.60 0.91 3.84
C VAL A 35 1.03 -0.48 3.58
N ALA A 36 1.86 -1.53 3.61
CA ALA A 36 1.45 -2.91 3.32
C ALA A 36 0.21 -3.39 4.11
N PRO A 37 0.01 -3.02 5.40
CA PRO A 37 -1.19 -3.42 6.15
C PRO A 37 -2.50 -2.76 5.67
N THR A 38 -2.44 -1.75 4.81
CA THR A 38 -3.60 -0.91 4.44
C THR A 38 -4.02 -1.04 2.97
N VAL A 39 -3.22 -1.76 2.16
CA VAL A 39 -3.40 -1.85 0.71
C VAL A 39 -3.42 -3.29 0.23
N GLY A 40 -4.26 -3.60 -0.76
CA GLY A 40 -4.26 -4.93 -1.38
C GLY A 40 -3.01 -5.21 -2.19
N ARG A 41 -2.46 -4.18 -2.86
CA ARG A 41 -1.29 -4.34 -3.73
C ARG A 41 -0.33 -3.15 -3.67
N LEU A 42 0.96 -3.45 -3.50
CA LEU A 42 2.05 -2.48 -3.55
C LEU A 42 2.76 -2.58 -4.91
N VAL A 43 2.97 -1.43 -5.58
CA VAL A 43 3.63 -1.33 -6.88
C VAL A 43 4.91 -0.51 -6.74
N PHE A 44 6.05 -1.07 -7.12
CA PHE A 44 7.34 -0.37 -7.10
C PHE A 44 7.69 0.13 -8.50
N ASN A 45 8.04 1.42 -8.61
CA ASN A 45 8.53 2.05 -9.83
C ASN A 45 7.68 1.78 -11.08
N GLY A 46 6.36 1.82 -10.92
CA GLY A 46 5.37 1.59 -11.97
C GLY A 46 4.08 2.37 -11.72
N PHE A 47 3.02 2.10 -12.48
CA PHE A 47 1.72 2.75 -12.30
C PHE A 47 0.64 1.72 -11.94
N SER A 48 -0.30 2.12 -11.09
CA SER A 48 -1.30 1.22 -10.50
C SER A 48 -2.44 0.81 -11.44
N THR A 49 -2.55 1.44 -12.62
CA THR A 49 -3.67 1.25 -13.55
C THR A 49 -3.72 -0.17 -14.13
N GLY A 50 -2.59 -0.85 -14.27
CA GLY A 50 -2.53 -2.21 -14.78
C GLY A 50 -3.03 -3.25 -13.76
N VAL A 51 -3.94 -4.12 -14.17
CA VAL A 51 -4.42 -5.26 -13.35
C VAL A 51 -4.16 -6.56 -14.11
N ARG A 52 -3.07 -7.24 -13.78
CA ARG A 52 -2.75 -8.56 -14.34
C ARG A 52 -3.67 -9.63 -13.75
N VAL A 53 -4.44 -10.31 -14.58
CA VAL A 53 -5.22 -11.48 -14.14
C VAL A 53 -4.28 -12.68 -14.03
N SER A 54 -3.91 -13.00 -12.79
CA SER A 54 -3.01 -14.11 -12.47
C SER A 54 -3.19 -14.50 -11.01
N TRP A 55 -2.68 -15.67 -10.64
CA TRP A 55 -2.81 -16.22 -9.30
C TRP A 55 -2.31 -15.32 -8.16
N ALA A 56 -1.31 -14.47 -8.41
CA ALA A 56 -0.74 -13.59 -7.38
C ALA A 56 -1.48 -12.26 -7.20
N GLN A 57 -2.57 -12.01 -7.95
CA GLN A 57 -3.28 -10.73 -7.88
C GLN A 57 -4.07 -10.60 -6.58
N HIS A 58 -3.91 -9.45 -5.92
CA HIS A 58 -4.80 -8.98 -4.86
C HIS A 58 -5.49 -7.71 -5.37
N HIS A 59 -6.76 -7.84 -5.77
CA HIS A 59 -7.58 -6.75 -6.29
C HIS A 59 -8.75 -6.48 -5.33
N ASP A 60 -8.40 -6.21 -4.09
CA ASP A 60 -9.31 -5.88 -3.01
C ASP A 60 -8.61 -4.90 -2.05
N THR A 61 -9.33 -4.31 -1.11
CA THR A 61 -8.73 -3.59 0.02
C THR A 61 -8.52 -4.54 1.20
N ILE A 62 -7.62 -4.20 2.13
CA ILE A 62 -7.49 -5.01 3.35
C ILE A 62 -8.63 -4.64 4.33
N PRO A 63 -9.42 -5.62 4.83
CA PRO A 63 -10.48 -5.37 5.79
C PRO A 63 -10.00 -4.64 7.04
N ARG A 64 -10.83 -3.74 7.54
CA ARG A 64 -10.51 -2.86 8.67
C ARG A 64 -11.30 -3.32 9.88
N HIS A 65 -10.66 -3.43 11.03
CA HIS A 65 -11.42 -3.47 12.28
C HIS A 65 -11.55 -2.03 12.78
N ILE A 66 -12.75 -1.45 12.62
CA ILE A 66 -13.10 -0.14 13.18
C ILE A 66 -14.06 -0.42 14.34
N ASP A 67 -13.71 0.00 15.55
CA ASP A 67 -14.55 -0.12 16.75
C ASP A 67 -15.12 -1.54 17.00
N GLY A 68 -14.31 -2.57 16.75
CA GLY A 68 -14.69 -3.97 16.94
C GLY A 68 -15.58 -4.57 15.83
N ALA A 69 -15.98 -3.78 14.84
CA ALA A 69 -16.65 -4.26 13.64
C ALA A 69 -15.63 -4.44 12.50
N THR A 70 -15.63 -5.63 11.88
CA THR A 70 -14.94 -5.83 10.61
C THR A 70 -15.71 -5.09 9.52
N VAL A 71 -15.18 -3.96 9.07
CA VAL A 71 -15.65 -3.30 7.86
C VAL A 71 -15.04 -4.05 6.69
N LEU A 72 -15.87 -4.86 6.04
CA LEU A 72 -15.48 -5.52 4.80
C LEU A 72 -15.27 -4.46 3.71
N PRO A 73 -14.28 -4.67 2.83
CA PRO A 73 -14.23 -3.98 1.55
C PRO A 73 -15.59 -4.05 0.87
N ARG A 74 -16.08 -2.95 0.31
CA ARG A 74 -17.30 -2.95 -0.51
C ARG A 74 -17.01 -3.44 -1.92
#